data_AF-A0A178I5P4-F1
#
_entry.id   AF-A0A178I5P4-F1
#
_cell.length_a   1.000
_cell.length_b   1.000
_cell.length_c   1.000
_cell.angle_alpha   90.00
_cell.angle_beta   90.00
_cell.angle_gamma   90.00
#
_symmetry.space_group_name_H-M   'P 1'
#
loop_
_entity.id
_entity.type
_entity.pdbx_description
1 polymer ?
#
loop_
_entity_poly.entity_id
_entity_poly.type
_entity_poly.pdbx_seq_one_letter_code
_entity_poly.pdbx_strand_id
1 'polypeptide(L)'
;MDKTTISGHDILTKSGTIESVGNANVTSHYSDFAAVNFTDGEAIRHRVLAEGAISGLVSPDTSGRFFFAPWGNKRVLLAVDLDGRGRRTADPRYFSRARNVSICLFVACLPFLGLFALSLAFGAIGVVITGVALLIAIQPLRQAVVFGRMAKMIEALDKDRQVQVVPEAVGPVVV
;
A
#
# COMPACT_ATOMS: atom_id res chain seq x y z
N MET A 1 -11.72 7.16 12.22
CA MET A 1 -11.32 6.74 10.85
C MET A 1 -12.51 6.15 10.13
N ASP A 2 -12.78 6.64 8.91
CA ASP A 2 -13.89 6.16 8.11
C ASP A 2 -13.43 5.10 7.12
N LYS A 3 -14.29 4.12 6.88
CA LYS A 3 -14.05 3.09 5.87
C LYS A 3 -14.74 3.49 4.58
N THR A 4 -13.98 3.63 3.50
CA THR A 4 -14.49 3.96 2.18
C THR A 4 -14.18 2.80 1.23
N THR A 5 -15.12 2.40 0.38
CA THR A 5 -14.87 1.37 -0.62
C THR A 5 -14.65 2.03 -1.97
N ILE A 6 -13.46 1.89 -2.55
CA ILE A 6 -13.10 2.41 -3.87
C ILE A 6 -12.79 1.23 -4.80
N SER A 7 -13.52 1.12 -5.90
CA SER A 7 -13.37 0.03 -6.89
C SER A 7 -13.42 -1.38 -6.28
N GLY A 8 -14.29 -1.59 -5.29
CA GLY A 8 -14.44 -2.88 -4.60
C GLY A 8 -13.34 -3.17 -3.57
N HIS A 9 -12.51 -2.18 -3.24
CA HIS A 9 -11.46 -2.30 -2.23
C HIS A 9 -11.70 -1.35 -1.07
N ASP A 10 -11.59 -1.89 0.14
CA ASP A 10 -11.74 -1.13 1.37
C ASP A 10 -10.47 -0.33 1.68
N ILE A 11 -10.62 0.99 1.68
CA ILE A 11 -9.61 1.94 2.12
C ILE A 11 -10.07 2.63 3.40
N LEU A 12 -9.11 3.04 4.21
CA LEU A 12 -9.35 3.84 5.40
C LEU A 12 -9.04 5.29 5.09
N THR A 13 -10.01 6.15 5.34
CA THR A 13 -9.89 7.58 5.09
C THR A 13 -9.83 8.29 6.43
N LYS A 14 -8.87 9.20 6.57
CA LYS A 14 -8.73 10.07 7.74
C LYS A 14 -8.63 11.51 7.27
N SER A 15 -9.57 12.35 7.67
CA SER A 15 -9.45 13.79 7.47
C SER A 15 -8.98 14.42 8.78
N GLY A 16 -8.09 15.41 8.68
CA GLY A 16 -7.60 16.14 9.85
C GLY A 16 -6.21 16.74 9.62
N THR A 17 -5.68 17.34 10.68
CA THR A 17 -4.32 17.88 10.71
C THR A 17 -3.41 16.92 11.44
N ILE A 18 -2.23 16.67 10.90
CA ILE A 18 -1.20 15.89 11.59
C ILE A 18 -0.62 16.74 12.72
N GLU A 19 -0.74 16.26 13.95
CA GLU A 19 -0.15 16.90 15.13
C GLU A 19 1.31 16.48 15.29
N SER A 20 1.58 15.18 15.19
CA SER A 20 2.94 14.64 15.34
C SER A 20 3.13 13.38 14.53
N VAL A 21 4.37 13.15 14.13
CA VAL A 21 4.80 11.98 13.38
C VAL A 21 5.86 11.27 14.21
N GLY A 22 5.65 9.99 14.49
CA GLY A 22 6.62 9.16 15.18
C GLY A 22 7.88 8.93 14.32
N ASN A 23 8.95 8.42 14.94
CA ASN A 23 10.23 8.20 14.26
C ASN A 23 10.05 7.57 12.87
N ALA A 24 10.59 8.26 11.87
CA ALA A 24 10.58 7.84 10.48
C ALA A 24 11.85 7.04 10.17
N ASN A 25 11.68 5.82 9.68
CA ASN A 25 12.76 5.11 9.02
C ASN A 25 12.67 5.38 7.51
N VAL A 26 13.52 6.29 7.03
CA VAL A 26 13.52 6.75 5.63
C VAL A 26 14.46 5.88 4.82
N THR A 27 13.92 5.23 3.80
CA THR A 27 14.66 4.49 2.78
C THR A 27 14.59 5.27 1.46
N SER A 28 15.46 4.96 0.49
CA SER A 28 15.49 5.64 -0.82
C SER A 28 14.15 5.65 -1.59
N HIS A 29 13.21 4.78 -1.24
CA HIS A 29 11.94 4.60 -1.96
C HIS A 29 10.68 4.72 -1.10
N TYR A 30 10.80 4.67 0.23
CA TYR A 30 9.66 4.77 1.14
C TYR A 30 10.10 5.25 2.52
N SER A 31 9.15 5.81 3.26
CA SER A 31 9.30 6.18 4.67
C SER A 31 8.35 5.34 5.52
N ASP A 32 8.88 4.69 6.56
CA ASP A 32 8.13 3.92 7.55
C ASP A 32 8.05 4.72 8.85
N PHE A 33 6.89 5.31 9.13
CA PHE A 33 6.62 6.09 10.32
C PHE A 33 6.07 5.19 11.42
N ALA A 34 6.64 5.26 12.62
CA ALA A 34 6.19 4.44 13.74
C ALA A 34 4.73 4.69 14.13
N ALA A 35 4.29 5.95 14.07
CA ALA A 35 2.92 6.38 14.32
C ALA A 35 2.65 7.72 13.63
N VAL A 36 1.38 8.04 13.37
CA VAL A 36 0.93 9.37 12.93
C VAL A 36 -0.24 9.78 13.82
N ASN A 37 -0.10 10.89 14.54
CA ASN A 37 -1.11 11.43 15.44
C ASN A 37 -1.79 12.62 14.77
N PHE A 38 -3.12 12.68 14.90
CA PHE A 38 -3.94 13.77 14.39
C PHE A 38 -4.42 14.65 15.53
N THR A 39 -4.66 15.93 15.24
CA THR A 39 -5.08 16.94 16.21
C THR A 39 -6.42 16.66 16.88
N ASP A 40 -7.22 15.74 16.34
CA ASP A 40 -8.49 15.30 16.95
C ASP A 40 -8.32 14.16 17.96
N GLY A 41 -7.07 13.85 18.34
CA GLY A 41 -6.73 12.80 19.30
C GLY A 41 -6.73 11.40 18.71
N GLU A 42 -7.11 11.23 17.43
CA GLU A 42 -6.98 9.95 16.76
C GLU A 42 -5.53 9.71 16.34
N ALA A 43 -5.03 8.51 16.60
CA ALA A 43 -3.67 8.12 16.26
C ALA A 43 -3.67 6.84 15.43
N ILE A 44 -2.92 6.86 14.32
CA ILE A 44 -2.56 5.64 13.61
C ILE A 44 -1.37 5.05 14.36
N ARG A 45 -1.67 4.20 15.35
CA ARG A 45 -0.68 3.49 16.18
C ARG A 45 0.02 2.34 15.45
N HIS A 46 -0.43 2.05 14.23
CA HIS A 46 0.20 1.09 13.34
C HIS A 46 1.26 1.81 12.50
N ARG A 47 2.36 1.11 12.19
CA ARG A 47 3.39 1.65 11.29
C ARG A 47 2.76 2.14 9.99
N VAL A 48 3.03 3.39 9.63
CA VAL A 48 2.52 4.03 8.40
C VAL A 48 3.63 4.02 7.37
N LEU A 49 3.39 3.37 6.24
CA LEU A 49 4.34 3.30 5.14
C LEU A 49 3.87 4.24 4.03
N ALA A 50 4.69 5.23 3.68
CA ALA A 50 4.42 6.15 2.59
C ALA A 50 5.50 6.01 1.51
N GLU A 51 5.08 5.95 0.26
CA GLU A 51 5.99 5.97 -0.89
C GLU A 51 6.68 7.34 -1.00
N GLY A 52 7.90 7.37 -1.53
CA GLY A 52 8.75 8.55 -1.61
C GLY A 52 8.03 9.81 -2.08
N ALA A 53 7.23 9.73 -3.15
CA ALA A 53 6.55 10.87 -3.75
C ALA A 53 5.53 11.56 -2.82
N ILE A 54 4.96 10.85 -1.85
CA ILE A 54 3.98 11.38 -0.90
C ILE A 54 4.47 11.37 0.55
N SER A 55 5.61 10.77 0.83
CA SER A 55 6.17 10.65 2.18
C SER A 55 6.49 12.00 2.82
N GLY A 56 6.96 12.97 2.03
CA GLY A 56 7.21 14.34 2.50
C GLY A 56 5.95 15.12 2.85
N LEU A 57 4.75 14.61 2.50
CA LEU A 57 3.46 15.19 2.87
C LEU A 57 2.96 14.66 4.22
N VAL A 58 3.68 13.72 4.83
CA VAL A 58 3.40 13.22 6.17
C VAL A 58 4.30 13.98 7.15
N SER A 59 3.91 15.22 7.43
CA SER A 59 4.61 16.13 8.35
C SER A 59 3.64 16.77 9.34
N PRO A 60 4.13 17.22 10.51
CA PRO A 60 3.34 18.07 11.41
C PRO A 60 2.72 19.25 10.67
N ASP A 61 1.59 19.73 11.17
CA ASP A 61 0.80 20.85 10.64
C ASP A 61 0.23 20.63 9.23
N THR A 62 0.34 19.42 8.70
CA THR A 62 -0.21 19.09 7.39
C THR A 62 -1.68 18.70 7.52
N SER A 63 -2.56 19.52 6.94
CA SER A 63 -4.01 19.32 6.94
C SER A 63 -4.51 18.76 5.61
N GLY A 64 -5.42 17.80 5.71
CA GLY A 64 -6.10 17.26 4.53
C GLY A 64 -6.77 15.93 4.80
N ARG A 65 -7.01 15.19 3.72
CA ARG A 65 -7.59 13.85 3.73
C ARG A 65 -6.55 12.82 3.31
N PHE A 66 -6.29 11.86 4.17
CA PHE A 66 -5.30 10.81 4.00
C PHE A 66 -5.99 9.48 3.72
N PHE A 67 -5.54 8.77 2.69
CA PHE A 67 -6.12 7.50 2.24
C PHE A 67 -5.13 6.36 2.49
N PHE A 68 -5.54 5.39 3.30
CA PHE A 68 -4.71 4.28 3.73
C PHE A 68 -5.26 2.93 3.30
N ALA A 69 -4.39 2.03 2.87
CA ALA A 69 -4.68 0.61 2.69
C ALA A 69 -4.14 -0.23 3.86
N PRO A 70 -4.87 -1.26 4.31
CA PRO A 70 -4.35 -2.24 5.26
C PRO A 70 -3.23 -3.10 4.65
N TRP A 71 -2.13 -3.29 5.38
CA TRP A 71 -1.07 -4.23 5.03
C TRP A 71 -0.50 -4.95 6.26
N GLY A 72 -1.09 -6.09 6.63
CA GLY A 72 -0.73 -6.78 7.87
C GLY A 72 -0.90 -5.85 9.07
N ASN A 73 0.16 -5.66 9.85
CA ASN A 73 0.18 -4.75 11.00
C ASN A 73 0.56 -3.30 10.64
N LYS A 74 0.69 -3.00 9.34
CA LYS A 74 1.03 -1.68 8.81
C LYS A 74 -0.16 -1.06 8.06
N ARG A 75 -0.13 0.26 7.91
CA ARG A 75 -1.00 1.03 7.02
C ARG A 75 -0.16 1.61 5.91
N VAL A 76 -0.57 1.45 4.66
CA VAL A 76 0.12 2.04 3.51
C VAL A 76 -0.65 3.27 3.06
N LEU A 77 0.01 4.42 3.05
CA LEU A 77 -0.57 5.64 2.50
C LEU A 77 -0.61 5.53 0.98
N LEU A 78 -1.80 5.63 0.39
CA LEU A 78 -2.02 5.53 -1.06
C LEU A 78 -2.17 6.90 -1.70
N ALA A 79 -2.78 7.84 -0.99
CA ALA A 79 -3.00 9.20 -1.46
C ALA A 79 -3.18 10.17 -0.30
N VAL A 80 -2.96 11.45 -0.58
CA VAL A 80 -3.24 12.58 0.31
C VAL A 80 -3.93 13.67 -0.51
N ASP A 81 -5.08 14.13 -0.05
CA ASP A 81 -5.76 15.33 -0.55
C ASP A 81 -5.48 16.48 0.40
N LEU A 82 -4.55 17.37 0.02
CA LEU A 82 -4.13 18.46 0.88
C LEU A 82 -4.98 19.70 0.66
N ASP A 83 -5.37 20.34 1.75
CA ASP A 83 -6.15 21.58 1.70
C ASP A 83 -5.37 22.65 0.91
N GLY A 84 -5.96 23.13 -0.19
CA GLY A 84 -5.37 24.14 -1.06
C GLY A 84 -4.22 23.68 -1.97
N ARG A 85 -3.77 22.42 -1.88
CA ARG A 85 -2.71 21.85 -2.77
C ARG A 85 -3.19 20.69 -3.64
N GLY A 86 -4.40 20.19 -3.36
CA GLY A 86 -5.06 19.12 -4.09
C GLY A 86 -4.48 17.73 -3.83
N ARG A 87 -5.03 16.74 -4.54
CA ARG A 87 -4.70 15.33 -4.36
C ARG A 87 -3.36 14.93 -4.98
N ARG A 88 -2.55 14.25 -4.18
CA ARG A 88 -1.31 13.56 -4.54
C ARG A 88 -1.45 12.06 -4.26
N THR A 89 -1.13 11.23 -5.23
CA THR A 89 -1.20 9.77 -5.17
C THR A 89 0.21 9.18 -5.17
N ALA A 90 0.38 8.02 -4.54
CA ALA A 90 1.61 7.24 -4.65
C ALA A 90 1.80 6.73 -6.09
N ASP A 91 3.03 6.44 -6.51
CA ASP A 91 3.28 5.89 -7.85
C ASP A 91 2.81 4.41 -7.94
N PRO A 92 1.83 4.05 -8.80
CA PRO A 92 1.39 2.67 -8.97
C PRO A 92 2.49 1.76 -9.55
N ARG A 93 3.49 2.32 -10.24
CA ARG A 93 4.63 1.57 -10.79
C ARG A 93 5.52 1.01 -9.69
N TYR A 94 5.63 1.71 -8.56
CA TYR A 94 6.38 1.20 -7.41
C TYR A 94 5.78 -0.12 -6.90
N PHE A 95 4.47 -0.13 -6.67
CA PHE A 95 3.75 -1.33 -6.22
C PHE A 95 3.73 -2.43 -7.29
N SER A 96 3.62 -2.07 -8.56
CA SER A 96 3.71 -3.02 -9.67
C SER A 96 5.09 -3.67 -9.77
N ARG A 97 6.17 -2.90 -9.56
CA ARG A 97 7.54 -3.43 -9.51
C ARG A 97 7.72 -4.34 -8.29
N ALA A 98 7.28 -3.92 -7.11
CA ALA A 98 7.33 -4.74 -5.89
C ALA A 98 6.60 -6.08 -6.07
N ARG A 99 5.40 -6.06 -6.69
CA ARG A 99 4.67 -7.26 -7.09
C ARG A 99 5.51 -8.16 -7.99
N ASN A 100 6.10 -7.63 -9.05
CA ASN A 100 6.87 -8.42 -10.01
C ASN A 100 8.11 -9.06 -9.36
N VAL A 101 8.78 -8.35 -8.44
CA VAL A 101 9.88 -8.90 -7.64
C VAL A 101 9.38 -10.03 -6.75
N SER A 102 8.26 -9.85 -6.06
CA SER A 102 7.66 -10.91 -5.24
C SER A 102 7.25 -12.15 -6.06
N ILE A 103 6.72 -11.96 -7.27
CA ILE A 103 6.42 -13.07 -8.20
C ILE A 103 7.70 -13.77 -8.62
N CYS A 104 8.75 -13.00 -8.97
CA CYS A 104 10.05 -13.57 -9.35
C CYS A 104 10.64 -14.43 -8.22
N LEU A 105 10.60 -13.94 -6.97
CA LEU A 105 11.03 -14.70 -5.80
C LEU A 105 10.20 -15.98 -5.60
N PHE A 106 8.88 -15.91 -5.79
CA PHE A 106 8.03 -17.09 -5.74
C PHE A 106 8.42 -18.14 -6.80
N VAL A 107 8.63 -17.69 -8.05
CA VAL A 107 9.04 -18.57 -9.16
C VAL A 107 10.41 -19.20 -8.88
N ALA A 108 11.36 -18.43 -8.34
CA ALA A 108 12.66 -18.93 -7.91
C ALA A 108 12.56 -20.00 -6.80
N CYS A 109 11.46 -20.04 -6.04
CA CYS A 109 11.20 -21.07 -5.04
C CYS A 109 10.55 -22.35 -5.60
N LEU A 110 10.03 -22.37 -6.83
CA LEU A 110 9.44 -23.57 -7.44
C LEU A 110 10.37 -24.81 -7.52
N PRO A 111 11.70 -24.72 -7.77
CA PRO A 111 12.57 -25.90 -7.74
C PRO A 111 12.60 -26.59 -6.37
N PHE A 112 12.33 -25.88 -5.26
CA PHE A 112 12.22 -26.50 -3.94
C PHE A 112 10.99 -27.41 -3.82
N LEU A 113 9.95 -27.20 -4.64
CA LEU A 113 8.80 -28.09 -4.73
C LEU A 113 9.18 -29.45 -5.33
N GLY A 114 10.08 -29.45 -6.34
CA GLY A 114 10.65 -30.67 -6.91
C GLY A 114 11.55 -31.41 -5.92
N LEU A 115 12.38 -30.66 -5.18
CA LEU A 115 13.18 -31.21 -4.07
C LEU A 115 12.31 -31.75 -2.93
N PHE A 116 11.15 -31.13 -2.65
CA PHE A 116 10.18 -31.64 -1.68
C PHE A 116 9.66 -33.01 -2.08
N ALA A 117 9.22 -33.15 -3.34
CA ALA A 117 8.74 -34.42 -3.87
C ALA A 117 9.83 -35.51 -3.83
N LEU A 118 11.08 -35.14 -4.12
CA LEU A 118 12.23 -36.05 -4.01
C LEU A 118 12.53 -36.42 -2.55
N SER A 119 12.37 -35.48 -1.61
CA SER A 119 12.64 -35.69 -0.17
C SER A 119 11.65 -36.64 0.50
N LEU A 120 10.44 -36.81 -0.05
CA LEU A 120 9.48 -37.82 0.41
C LEU A 120 10.06 -39.24 0.33
N ALA A 121 11.02 -39.48 -0.57
CA ALA A 121 11.71 -40.76 -0.68
C ALA A 121 12.79 -40.98 0.40
N PHE A 122 13.24 -39.93 1.10
CA PHE A 122 14.37 -39.98 2.05
C PHE A 122 13.94 -39.92 3.54
N GLY A 123 12.65 -40.06 3.83
CA GLY A 123 12.12 -40.16 5.20
C GLY A 123 11.76 -38.82 5.86
N ALA A 124 11.25 -38.91 7.09
CA ALA A 124 10.52 -37.83 7.77
C ALA A 124 11.29 -36.50 7.92
N ILE A 125 12.61 -36.53 8.06
CA ILE A 125 13.44 -35.33 8.25
C ILE A 125 13.48 -34.47 6.98
N GLY A 126 13.57 -35.11 5.79
CA GLY A 126 13.55 -34.41 4.51
C GLY A 126 12.22 -33.68 4.26
N VAL A 127 11.12 -34.28 4.70
CA VAL A 127 9.77 -33.70 4.59
C VAL A 127 9.61 -32.47 5.48
N VAL A 128 10.13 -32.50 6.71
CA VAL A 128 10.01 -31.37 7.64
C VAL A 128 10.79 -30.14 7.13
N ILE A 129 12.06 -30.33 6.75
CA ILE A 129 12.90 -29.22 6.27
C ILE A 129 12.30 -28.59 5.01
N THR A 130 11.89 -29.43 4.06
CA THR A 130 11.41 -28.95 2.78
C THR A 130 9.98 -28.37 2.89
N GLY A 131 9.17 -28.85 3.85
CA GLY A 131 7.86 -28.28 4.17
C GLY A 131 7.95 -26.88 4.77
N VAL A 132 8.91 -26.64 5.67
CA VAL A 132 9.19 -25.30 6.21
C VAL A 132 9.66 -24.35 5.10
N ALA A 133 10.53 -24.81 4.19
CA ALA A 133 10.95 -24.02 3.04
C ALA A 133 9.78 -23.64 2.13
N LEU A 134 8.82 -24.55 1.92
CA LEU A 134 7.60 -24.29 1.15
C LEU A 134 6.72 -23.22 1.81
N LEU A 135 6.56 -23.26 3.14
CA LEU A 135 5.78 -22.27 3.89
C LEU A 135 6.37 -20.87 3.78
N ILE A 136 7.70 -20.76 3.77
CA ILE A 136 8.41 -19.49 3.57
C ILE A 136 8.20 -19.00 2.12
N ALA A 137 8.23 -19.90 1.14
CA ALA A 137 8.02 -19.58 -0.27
C ALA A 137 6.61 -19.03 -0.59
N ILE A 138 5.59 -19.31 0.23
CA ILE A 138 4.23 -18.78 0.04
C ILE A 138 4.15 -17.27 0.39
N GLN A 139 5.04 -16.76 1.23
CA GLN A 139 5.01 -15.34 1.66
C GLN A 139 5.16 -14.36 0.50
N PRO A 140 6.12 -14.52 -0.44
CA PRO A 140 6.20 -13.70 -1.65
C PRO A 140 4.90 -13.64 -2.45
N LEU A 141 4.18 -14.77 -2.59
CA LEU A 141 2.91 -14.79 -3.31
C LEU A 141 1.85 -13.93 -2.63
N ARG A 142 1.75 -14.00 -1.29
CA ARG A 142 0.85 -13.15 -0.51
C ARG A 142 1.17 -11.67 -0.68
N GLN A 143 2.46 -11.32 -0.68
CA GLN A 143 2.89 -9.94 -0.89
C GLN A 143 2.56 -9.45 -2.31
N ALA A 144 2.78 -10.28 -3.33
CA ALA A 144 2.45 -9.97 -4.72
C ALA A 144 0.96 -9.61 -4.89
N VAL A 145 0.06 -10.39 -4.26
CA VAL A 145 -1.39 -10.11 -4.30
C VAL A 145 -1.71 -8.76 -3.65
N VAL A 146 -1.12 -8.46 -2.49
CA VAL A 146 -1.35 -7.20 -1.79
C VAL A 146 -0.85 -6.00 -2.59
N PHE A 147 0.37 -6.07 -3.12
CA PHE A 147 0.92 -4.99 -3.95
C PHE A 147 0.13 -4.78 -5.24
N GLY A 148 -0.36 -5.87 -5.86
CA GLY A 148 -1.26 -5.79 -7.00
C GLY A 148 -2.58 -5.08 -6.67
N ARG A 149 -3.16 -5.33 -5.50
CA ARG A 149 -4.35 -4.62 -5.02
C ARG A 149 -4.06 -3.14 -4.77
N MET A 150 -2.92 -2.82 -4.17
CA MET A 150 -2.51 -1.42 -3.93
C MET A 150 -2.35 -0.64 -5.22
N ALA A 151 -1.70 -1.20 -6.24
CA ALA A 151 -1.57 -0.56 -7.54
C ALA A 151 -2.95 -0.25 -8.15
N LYS A 152 -3.89 -1.21 -8.11
CA LYS A 152 -5.27 -1.00 -8.58
C LYS A 152 -6.03 0.06 -7.78
N MET A 153 -5.85 0.10 -6.46
CA MET A 153 -6.48 1.12 -5.60
C MET A 153 -5.97 2.52 -5.94
N ILE A 154 -4.66 2.66 -6.21
CA ILE A 154 -4.06 3.94 -6.62
C ILE A 154 -4.58 4.37 -8.00
N GLU A 155 -4.64 3.45 -8.97
CA GLU A 155 -5.20 3.73 -10.30
C GLU A 155 -6.68 4.16 -10.20
N ALA A 156 -7.46 3.52 -9.32
CA ALA A 156 -8.85 3.90 -9.07
C ALA A 156 -8.97 5.30 -8.44
N LEU A 157 -8.11 5.63 -7.48
CA LEU A 157 -8.05 6.95 -6.84
C LEU A 157 -7.66 8.06 -7.82
N ASP A 158 -6.75 7.76 -8.76
CA ASP A 158 -6.35 8.71 -9.80
C ASP A 158 -7.46 8.90 -10.84
N LYS A 159 -8.18 7.82 -11.20
CA LYS A 159 -9.36 7.90 -12.07
C LYS A 159 -10.49 8.72 -11.44
N ASP A 160 -10.79 8.51 -10.15
CA ASP A 160 -11.77 9.32 -9.41
C ASP A 160 -11.42 10.80 -9.40
N ARG A 161 -10.14 11.13 -9.22
CA ARG A 161 -9.64 12.50 -9.33
C ARG A 161 -9.92 13.10 -10.71
N GLN A 162 -9.64 12.37 -11.79
CA GLN A 162 -9.91 12.86 -13.15
C GLN A 162 -11.40 13.14 -13.38
N VAL A 163 -12.30 12.33 -12.82
CA VAL A 163 -13.75 12.59 -12.90
C VAL A 163 -14.14 13.85 -12.14
N GLN A 164 -13.54 14.11 -10.97
CA GLN A 164 -13.86 15.30 -10.16
C GLN A 164 -13.32 16.62 -10.75
N VAL A 165 -12.29 16.59 -11.60
CA VAL A 165 -11.80 17.77 -12.31
C VAL A 165 -12.66 18.09 -13.55
N VAL A 166 -13.62 17.24 -13.92
CA VAL A 166 -14.60 17.49 -14.98
C VAL A 166 -15.98 17.85 -14.38
N PRO A 167 -16.17 19.06 -13.80
CA PRO A 167 -17.50 19.64 -13.72
C PRO A 167 -17.61 20.86 -14.65
N GLU A 168 -18.62 20.82 -15.52
CA GLU A 168 -19.33 22.02 -15.99
C GLU A 168 -18.59 22.97 -16.95
N ALA A 169 -18.26 22.50 -18.16
CA ALA A 169 -17.82 23.39 -19.25
C ALA A 169 -18.56 23.14 -20.56
N VAL A 170 -19.88 22.96 -20.55
CA VAL A 170 -20.73 23.23 -21.74
C VAL A 170 -22.13 23.64 -21.29
N GLY A 171 -22.29 24.90 -20.89
CA GLY A 171 -23.59 25.56 -21.03
C GLY A 171 -23.80 25.90 -22.51
N PRO A 172 -24.98 25.65 -23.10
CA PRO A 172 -25.21 26.00 -24.50
C PRO A 172 -25.21 27.53 -24.65
N VAL A 173 -24.30 28.04 -25.47
CA VAL A 173 -24.38 29.41 -26.00
C VAL A 173 -25.59 29.44 -26.92
N VAL A 174 -26.70 30.00 -26.45
CA VAL A 174 -27.83 30.39 -27.29
C VAL A 174 -27.35 31.60 -28.09
N VAL A 175 -27.19 31.40 -29.40
CA VAL A 175 -26.96 32.46 -30.40
C VAL A 175 -28.31 32.97 -30.89
#